data_AF-A0A2H0PHX2-F1
#
_entry.id   AF-A0A2H0PHX2-F1
#
_cell.length_a   1.000
_cell.length_b   1.000
_cell.length_c   1.000
_cell.angle_alpha   90.00
_cell.angle_beta   90.00
_cell.angle_gamma   90.00
#
_symmetry.space_group_name_H-M   'P 1'
#
loop_
_entity.id
_entity.type
_entity.pdbx_description
1 polymer ?
#
loop_
_entity_poly.entity_id
_entity_poly.type
_entity_poly.pdbx_seq_one_letter_code
_entity_poly.pdbx_strand_id
1 'polypeptide(L)'
;MPVVILCGGRGTRLRDVGESLPKPMFSIGNKPIVWHIMKYYAHFGFKKFVLCLGFQADKFVDYFVNYRAYNSDVTLTLGEMHKANFHTPNNEEGWEVTLAHTGLDSMTGCRLFRAGQYLNDEHFMLTYGDGLSNINLNALVEFHTSHNKLVTISAVHPSGRFGEMEIDGTSVRSFNEKPQTSAGYINGGFMMCHRDFLKRYLSDDMSLVLEQAPLIHAANDNQIEAFCHDGFWQCMDTPREYGYLNQLWQTQKAPWKLW
;
A
#
# COMPACT_ATOMS: atom_id res chain seq x y z
N MET A 1 -5.11 12.79 10.31
CA MET A 1 -4.09 12.53 9.27
C MET A 1 -4.66 11.63 8.18
N PRO A 2 -4.64 12.07 6.91
CA PRO A 2 -5.03 11.27 5.75
C PRO A 2 -3.92 10.31 5.29
N VAL A 3 -4.32 9.21 4.66
CA VAL A 3 -3.45 8.18 4.07
C VAL A 3 -3.67 8.15 2.57
N VAL A 4 -2.64 8.49 1.81
CA VAL A 4 -2.62 8.42 0.35
C VAL A 4 -2.11 7.04 -0.08
N ILE A 5 -2.88 6.36 -0.93
CA ILE A 5 -2.51 5.04 -1.48
C ILE A 5 -2.45 5.13 -3.00
N LEU A 6 -1.30 4.78 -3.57
CA LEU A 6 -1.10 4.77 -5.01
C LEU A 6 -1.75 3.52 -5.65
N CYS A 7 -2.83 3.73 -6.42
CA CYS A 7 -3.65 2.63 -6.96
C CYS A 7 -3.76 2.61 -8.50
N GLY A 8 -3.17 3.57 -9.21
CA GLY A 8 -3.47 3.80 -10.63
C GLY A 8 -2.60 3.08 -11.67
N GLY A 9 -1.62 2.28 -11.25
CA GLY A 9 -0.68 1.60 -12.16
C GLY A 9 -1.30 0.44 -12.96
N ARG A 10 -0.78 0.17 -14.17
CA ARG A 10 -1.29 -0.87 -15.10
C ARG A 10 -0.94 -2.32 -14.74
N GLY A 11 -0.20 -2.54 -13.66
CA GLY A 11 0.03 -3.89 -13.09
C GLY A 11 0.59 -4.94 -14.05
N THR A 12 1.52 -4.58 -14.94
CA THR A 12 1.90 -5.42 -16.10
C THR A 12 2.54 -6.77 -15.78
N ARG A 13 3.13 -6.95 -14.59
CA ARG A 13 3.89 -8.16 -14.19
C ARG A 13 3.04 -9.30 -13.62
N LEU A 14 1.77 -9.05 -13.28
CA LEU A 14 0.84 -10.02 -12.67
C LEU A 14 -0.24 -10.53 -13.64
N ARG A 15 -0.12 -10.21 -14.95
CA ARG A 15 -1.18 -10.50 -15.94
C ARG A 15 -1.41 -11.98 -16.24
N ASP A 16 -0.49 -12.85 -15.84
CA ASP A 16 -0.61 -14.30 -16.06
C ASP A 16 -1.56 -14.99 -15.06
N VAL A 17 -2.12 -14.27 -14.08
CA VAL A 17 -3.01 -14.83 -13.03
C VAL A 17 -4.51 -14.71 -13.38
N GLY A 18 -4.84 -14.42 -14.64
CA GLY A 18 -6.18 -14.71 -15.19
C GLY A 18 -7.24 -13.59 -15.10
N GLU A 19 -7.00 -12.50 -14.39
CA GLU A 19 -7.90 -11.33 -14.40
C GLU A 19 -7.17 -10.03 -14.73
N SER A 20 -7.74 -9.27 -15.66
CA SER A 20 -7.34 -7.88 -15.91
C SER A 20 -7.94 -7.01 -14.79
N LEU A 21 -7.36 -7.09 -13.59
CA LEU A 21 -7.65 -6.20 -12.47
C LEU A 21 -6.44 -5.31 -12.16
N PRO A 22 -6.65 -4.12 -11.56
CA PRO A 22 -5.58 -3.35 -10.94
C PRO A 22 -4.94 -4.18 -9.83
N LYS A 23 -3.60 -4.14 -9.69
CA LYS A 23 -2.90 -4.84 -8.60
C LYS A 23 -3.53 -4.64 -7.21
N PRO A 24 -3.91 -3.41 -6.79
CA PRO A 24 -4.50 -3.21 -5.47
C PRO A 24 -5.87 -3.90 -5.27
N MET A 25 -6.52 -4.33 -6.37
CA MET A 25 -7.80 -5.04 -6.35
C MET A 25 -7.67 -6.56 -6.33
N PHE A 26 -6.46 -7.12 -6.48
CA PHE A 26 -6.26 -8.57 -6.32
C PHE A 26 -6.58 -9.00 -4.89
N SER A 27 -7.23 -10.15 -4.76
CA SER A 27 -7.73 -10.63 -3.47
C SER A 27 -6.67 -11.38 -2.68
N ILE A 28 -6.47 -10.98 -1.43
CA ILE A 28 -5.80 -11.79 -0.42
C ILE A 28 -6.91 -12.35 0.49
N GLY A 29 -7.16 -13.65 0.40
CA GLY A 29 -8.38 -14.26 0.92
C GLY A 29 -9.61 -13.75 0.17
N ASN A 30 -10.59 -13.21 0.88
CA ASN A 30 -11.84 -12.70 0.31
C ASN A 30 -11.87 -11.16 0.19
N LYS A 31 -10.73 -10.49 0.32
CA LYS A 31 -10.65 -9.02 0.31
C LYS A 31 -9.51 -8.54 -0.59
N PRO A 32 -9.71 -7.44 -1.33
CA PRO A 32 -8.63 -6.78 -2.08
C PRO A 32 -7.41 -6.45 -1.21
N ILE A 33 -6.19 -6.51 -1.74
CA ILE A 33 -4.98 -6.10 -0.99
C ILE A 33 -5.08 -4.65 -0.49
N VAL A 34 -5.69 -3.74 -1.26
CA VAL A 34 -5.92 -2.35 -0.82
C VAL A 34 -6.77 -2.29 0.45
N TRP A 35 -7.73 -3.20 0.61
CA TRP A 35 -8.53 -3.31 1.83
C TRP A 35 -7.68 -3.74 3.01
N HIS A 36 -6.75 -4.69 2.85
CA HIS A 36 -5.83 -5.10 3.91
C HIS A 36 -4.94 -3.95 4.35
N ILE A 37 -4.42 -3.16 3.40
CA ILE A 37 -3.64 -1.95 3.69
C ILE A 37 -4.50 -0.95 4.46
N MET A 38 -5.73 -0.67 4.03
CA MET A 38 -6.62 0.25 4.74
C MET A 38 -7.00 -0.26 6.14
N LYS A 39 -7.26 -1.56 6.31
CA LYS A 39 -7.49 -2.17 7.64
C LYS A 39 -6.30 -2.01 8.56
N TYR A 40 -5.11 -2.19 8.00
CA TYR A 40 -3.86 -2.00 8.74
C TYR A 40 -3.73 -0.57 9.26
N TYR A 41 -3.85 0.44 8.40
CA TYR A 41 -3.84 1.85 8.81
C TYR A 41 -4.97 2.18 9.80
N ALA A 42 -6.16 1.65 9.59
CA ALA A 42 -7.31 1.88 10.47
C ALA A 42 -7.13 1.28 11.87
N HIS A 43 -6.40 0.17 12.01
CA HIS A 43 -6.04 -0.40 13.30
C HIS A 43 -5.22 0.59 14.14
N PHE A 44 -4.34 1.37 13.50
CA PHE A 44 -3.59 2.47 14.14
C PHE A 44 -4.39 3.80 14.21
N GLY A 45 -5.68 3.79 13.87
CA GLY A 45 -6.55 4.96 13.96
C GLY A 45 -6.59 5.86 12.71
N PHE A 46 -5.83 5.54 11.66
CA PHE A 46 -5.84 6.31 10.41
C PHE A 46 -6.96 5.82 9.49
N LYS A 47 -8.09 6.53 9.50
CA LYS A 47 -9.33 6.12 8.80
C LYS A 47 -9.72 7.01 7.60
N LYS A 48 -8.91 8.01 7.26
CA LYS A 48 -9.13 8.90 6.11
C LYS A 48 -8.21 8.49 4.97
N PHE A 49 -8.77 8.00 3.88
CA PHE A 49 -8.03 7.42 2.76
C PHE A 49 -8.24 8.23 1.49
N VAL A 50 -7.17 8.44 0.73
CA VAL A 50 -7.19 9.00 -0.62
C VAL A 50 -6.56 7.98 -1.56
N LEU A 51 -7.38 7.32 -2.36
CA LEU A 51 -6.93 6.33 -3.34
C LEU A 51 -6.65 7.02 -4.67
N CYS A 52 -5.39 7.03 -5.11
CA CYS A 52 -4.98 7.63 -6.37
C CYS A 52 -5.28 6.69 -7.54
N LEU A 53 -6.44 6.85 -8.16
CA LEU A 53 -6.96 5.97 -9.21
C LEU A 53 -6.42 6.33 -10.60
N GLY A 54 -6.37 5.33 -11.48
CA GLY A 54 -5.89 5.43 -12.86
C GLY A 54 -6.51 4.34 -13.73
N PHE A 55 -5.70 3.41 -14.20
CA PHE A 55 -6.18 2.26 -14.96
C PHE A 55 -7.28 1.49 -14.19
N GLN A 56 -8.42 1.24 -14.85
CA GLN A 56 -9.60 0.55 -14.31
C GLN A 56 -10.11 1.13 -12.98
N ALA A 57 -10.15 2.46 -12.87
CA ALA A 57 -10.72 3.17 -11.72
C ALA A 57 -12.17 2.74 -11.38
N ASP A 58 -12.94 2.31 -12.38
CA ASP A 58 -14.31 1.79 -12.24
C ASP A 58 -14.40 0.63 -11.24
N LYS A 59 -13.38 -0.24 -11.17
CA LYS A 59 -13.35 -1.37 -10.22
C LYS A 59 -13.28 -0.93 -8.77
N PHE A 60 -12.55 0.16 -8.50
CA PHE A 60 -12.50 0.73 -7.17
C PHE A 60 -13.82 1.41 -6.82
N VAL A 61 -14.36 2.21 -7.74
CA VAL A 61 -15.66 2.88 -7.55
C VAL A 61 -16.75 1.88 -7.25
N ASP A 62 -16.88 0.84 -8.07
CA ASP A 62 -17.86 -0.23 -7.88
C ASP A 62 -17.70 -0.93 -6.52
N TYR A 63 -16.48 -1.34 -6.17
CA TYR A 63 -16.22 -2.02 -4.89
C TYR A 63 -16.59 -1.16 -3.67
N PHE A 64 -16.21 0.12 -3.64
CA PHE A 64 -16.46 0.99 -2.48
C PHE A 64 -17.89 1.53 -2.43
N VAL A 65 -18.52 1.82 -3.57
CA VAL A 65 -19.94 2.22 -3.63
C VAL A 65 -20.84 1.07 -3.20
N ASN A 66 -20.54 -0.16 -3.66
CA ASN A 66 -21.29 -1.36 -3.31
C ASN A 66 -20.65 -2.13 -2.15
N TYR A 67 -19.87 -1.46 -1.29
CA TYR A 67 -19.06 -2.11 -0.26
C TYR A 67 -19.87 -3.05 0.64
N ARG A 68 -21.04 -2.62 1.11
CA ARG A 68 -21.91 -3.46 1.95
C ARG A 68 -22.36 -4.74 1.22
N ALA A 69 -22.68 -4.65 -0.06
CA ALA A 69 -23.11 -5.79 -0.86
C ALA A 69 -21.97 -6.80 -1.11
N TYR A 70 -20.73 -6.34 -1.29
CA TYR A 70 -19.59 -7.24 -1.47
C TYR A 70 -19.10 -7.91 -0.18
N ASN A 71 -19.42 -7.32 0.98
CA ASN A 71 -18.76 -7.66 2.24
C ASN A 71 -19.72 -8.10 3.34
N SER A 72 -21.01 -8.26 3.03
CA SER A 72 -22.04 -8.69 3.96
C SER A 72 -22.96 -9.70 3.31
N ASP A 73 -23.47 -10.64 4.12
CA ASP A 73 -24.67 -11.38 3.76
C ASP A 73 -25.82 -10.39 3.61
N VAL A 74 -26.64 -10.55 2.57
CA VAL A 74 -27.72 -9.62 2.23
C VAL A 74 -29.02 -10.37 1.92
N THR A 75 -30.12 -9.88 2.46
CA THR A 75 -31.47 -10.26 2.03
C THR A 75 -32.07 -9.13 1.22
N LEU A 76 -32.45 -9.44 -0.03
CA LEU A 76 -33.11 -8.50 -0.94
C LEU A 76 -34.60 -8.80 -1.03
N THR A 77 -35.44 -7.79 -0.82
CA THR A 77 -36.86 -7.82 -1.19
C THR A 77 -37.00 -7.18 -2.57
N LEU A 78 -37.45 -7.97 -3.55
CA LEU A 78 -37.61 -7.55 -4.94
C LEU A 78 -39.08 -7.22 -5.22
N GLY A 79 -39.35 -6.20 -6.04
CA GLY A 79 -40.69 -5.66 -6.31
C GLY A 79 -40.68 -4.13 -6.32
N GLU A 80 -41.86 -3.49 -6.26
CA GLU A 80 -41.98 -2.02 -6.27
C GLU A 80 -41.23 -1.36 -5.09
N MET A 81 -41.12 -2.05 -3.96
CA MET A 81 -40.28 -1.62 -2.83
C MET A 81 -39.00 -2.46 -2.77
N HIS A 82 -37.95 -1.99 -3.46
CA HIS A 82 -36.63 -2.59 -3.37
C HIS A 82 -36.01 -2.30 -2.00
N LYS A 83 -35.71 -3.35 -1.21
CA LYS A 83 -35.12 -3.22 0.13
C LYS A 83 -33.95 -4.20 0.30
N ALA A 84 -32.82 -3.69 0.76
CA ALA A 84 -31.65 -4.48 1.12
C ALA A 84 -31.44 -4.48 2.64
N ASN A 85 -31.39 -5.67 3.24
CA ASN A 85 -31.04 -5.86 4.65
C ASN A 85 -29.68 -6.57 4.73
N PHE A 86 -28.68 -5.92 5.31
CA PHE A 86 -27.33 -6.45 5.44
C PHE A 86 -27.11 -6.99 6.85
N HIS A 87 -26.68 -8.24 6.97
CA HIS A 87 -26.62 -8.98 8.24
C HIS A 87 -25.25 -8.94 8.91
N THR A 88 -24.19 -8.71 8.15
CA THR A 88 -22.83 -8.66 8.70
C THR A 88 -22.56 -7.30 9.36
N PRO A 89 -22.00 -7.27 10.58
CA PRO A 89 -21.58 -6.03 11.24
C PRO A 89 -20.57 -5.25 10.39
N ASN A 90 -20.70 -3.93 10.38
CA ASN A 90 -19.80 -3.05 9.62
C ASN A 90 -18.52 -2.77 10.42
N ASN A 91 -17.54 -3.67 10.34
CA ASN A 91 -16.27 -3.55 11.08
C ASN A 91 -15.34 -2.43 10.55
N GLU A 92 -15.71 -1.76 9.47
CA GLU A 92 -14.98 -0.64 8.85
C GLU A 92 -15.67 0.71 9.10
N GLU A 93 -16.46 0.79 10.18
CA GLU A 93 -17.14 2.02 10.56
C GLU A 93 -16.16 3.20 10.80
N GLY A 94 -16.53 4.35 10.24
CA GLY A 94 -15.78 5.60 10.33
C GLY A 94 -14.69 5.79 9.28
N TRP A 95 -14.61 4.94 8.25
CA TRP A 95 -13.73 5.18 7.11
C TRP A 95 -14.27 6.28 6.20
N GLU A 96 -13.39 7.22 5.85
CA GLU A 96 -13.64 8.23 4.84
C GLU A 96 -12.74 7.90 3.64
N VAL A 97 -13.33 7.51 2.50
CA VAL A 97 -12.56 7.04 1.33
C VAL A 97 -12.81 7.96 0.14
N THR A 98 -11.78 8.74 -0.22
CA THR A 98 -11.77 9.56 -1.44
C THR A 98 -11.20 8.75 -2.60
N LEU A 99 -12.00 8.60 -3.65
CA LEU A 99 -11.61 7.94 -4.89
C LEU A 99 -11.13 8.99 -5.90
N ALA A 100 -9.84 9.33 -5.85
CA ALA A 100 -9.28 10.42 -6.64
C ALA A 100 -8.91 9.96 -8.06
N HIS A 101 -9.55 10.52 -9.08
CA HIS A 101 -9.18 10.29 -10.48
C HIS A 101 -7.91 11.05 -10.83
N THR A 102 -6.76 10.41 -10.64
CA THR A 102 -5.43 11.05 -10.78
C THR A 102 -4.83 10.98 -12.19
N GLY A 103 -5.59 10.51 -13.17
CA GLY A 103 -5.18 10.38 -14.57
C GLY A 103 -4.88 8.94 -14.99
N LEU A 104 -5.23 8.57 -16.22
CA LEU A 104 -5.06 7.20 -16.72
C LEU A 104 -3.57 6.81 -16.78
N ASP A 105 -2.75 7.66 -17.39
CA ASP A 105 -1.33 7.38 -17.68
C ASP A 105 -0.34 8.12 -16.78
N SER A 106 -0.84 8.85 -15.78
CA SER A 106 0.01 9.57 -14.83
C SER A 106 0.93 8.62 -14.04
N MET A 107 2.16 9.05 -13.81
CA MET A 107 3.14 8.37 -12.95
C MET A 107 2.96 8.76 -11.48
N THR A 108 3.65 8.05 -10.59
CA THR A 108 3.46 8.11 -9.13
C THR A 108 3.56 9.52 -8.54
N GLY A 109 4.48 10.36 -9.03
CA GLY A 109 4.66 11.73 -8.56
C GLY A 109 3.50 12.65 -8.96
N CYS A 110 3.07 12.59 -10.22
CA CYS A 110 1.89 13.34 -10.70
C CYS A 110 0.62 12.96 -9.94
N ARG A 111 0.44 11.65 -9.67
CA ARG A 111 -0.74 11.17 -8.94
C ARG A 111 -0.80 11.75 -7.54
N LEU A 112 0.33 11.74 -6.84
CA LEU A 112 0.45 12.32 -5.51
C LEU A 112 0.23 13.83 -5.53
N PHE A 113 0.79 14.55 -6.52
CA PHE A 113 0.55 15.98 -6.69
C PHE A 113 -0.95 16.28 -6.81
N ARG A 114 -1.67 15.58 -7.69
CA ARG A 114 -3.11 15.74 -7.90
C ARG A 114 -3.94 15.38 -6.67
N ALA A 115 -3.52 14.36 -5.92
CA ALA A 115 -4.17 14.00 -4.66
C ALA A 115 -4.03 15.09 -3.58
N GLY A 116 -3.02 15.96 -3.69
CA GLY A 116 -2.76 17.07 -2.76
C GLY A 116 -3.95 18.01 -2.54
N GLN A 117 -4.89 18.10 -3.48
CA GLN A 117 -6.11 18.90 -3.32
C GLN A 117 -7.06 18.37 -2.22
N TYR A 118 -6.93 17.10 -1.86
CA TYR A 118 -7.73 16.45 -0.80
C TYR A 118 -7.00 16.41 0.55
N LEU A 119 -5.77 16.93 0.61
CA LEU A 119 -4.93 16.90 1.81
C LEU A 119 -4.92 18.29 2.44
N ASN A 120 -5.56 18.43 3.59
CA ASN A 120 -5.65 19.71 4.31
C ASN A 120 -4.73 19.76 5.54
N ASP A 121 -4.45 18.61 6.13
CA ASP A 121 -3.53 18.45 7.27
C ASP A 121 -2.08 18.83 6.89
N GLU A 122 -1.29 19.21 7.90
CA GLU A 122 0.15 19.49 7.77
C GLU A 122 0.95 18.25 7.35
N HIS A 123 0.58 17.10 7.91
CA HIS A 123 1.20 15.82 7.64
C HIS A 123 0.20 14.86 6.99
N PHE A 124 0.70 13.96 6.15
CA PHE A 124 -0.06 12.86 5.58
C PHE A 124 0.80 11.61 5.46
N MET A 125 0.16 10.45 5.42
CA MET A 125 0.84 9.18 5.16
C MET A 125 0.75 8.85 3.67
N LEU A 126 1.76 8.17 3.14
CA LEU A 126 1.81 7.76 1.74
C LEU A 126 2.31 6.33 1.62
N THR A 127 1.64 5.51 0.81
CA THR A 127 2.16 4.17 0.50
C THR A 127 1.74 3.66 -0.87
N TYR A 128 2.33 2.53 -1.26
CA TYR A 128 1.98 1.76 -2.44
C TYR A 128 0.78 0.86 -2.16
N GLY A 129 -0.05 0.64 -3.19
CA GLY A 129 -1.25 -0.20 -3.08
C GLY A 129 -1.01 -1.71 -3.15
N ASP A 130 0.23 -2.17 -3.07
CA ASP A 130 0.62 -3.57 -3.29
C ASP A 130 1.60 -4.14 -2.23
N GLY A 131 1.89 -3.40 -1.16
CA GLY A 131 2.79 -3.84 -0.08
C GLY A 131 2.06 -4.07 1.24
N LEU A 132 2.38 -5.18 1.92
CA LEU A 132 1.89 -5.50 3.27
C LEU A 132 3.07 -5.60 4.25
N SER A 133 2.87 -5.16 5.48
CA SER A 133 3.92 -5.12 6.50
C SER A 133 3.35 -5.16 7.92
N ASN A 134 4.23 -5.36 8.91
CA ASN A 134 3.95 -5.15 10.33
C ASN A 134 4.74 -3.96 10.93
N ILE A 135 5.13 -2.97 10.11
CA ILE A 135 5.71 -1.68 10.58
C ILE A 135 4.78 -0.98 11.57
N ASN A 136 5.22 -0.78 12.82
CA ASN A 136 4.45 -0.01 13.79
C ASN A 136 4.26 1.44 13.29
N LEU A 137 3.03 1.77 12.86
CA LEU A 137 2.73 3.08 12.28
C LEU A 137 2.74 4.21 13.31
N ASN A 138 2.45 3.93 14.58
CA ASN A 138 2.56 4.94 15.63
C ASN A 138 4.03 5.32 15.85
N ALA A 139 4.93 4.32 15.91
CA ALA A 139 6.37 4.57 16.01
C ALA A 139 6.92 5.32 14.79
N LEU A 140 6.42 5.02 13.59
CA LEU A 140 6.76 5.77 12.37
C LEU A 140 6.32 7.25 12.46
N VAL A 141 5.12 7.52 12.98
CA VAL A 141 4.64 8.89 13.20
C VAL A 141 5.49 9.60 14.23
N GLU A 142 5.73 8.98 15.39
CA GLU A 142 6.57 9.54 16.46
C GLU A 142 7.96 9.88 15.93
N PHE A 143 8.59 8.97 15.18
CA PHE A 143 9.88 9.20 14.55
C PHE A 143 9.84 10.38 13.57
N HIS A 144 8.85 10.43 12.66
CA HIS A 144 8.73 11.54 11.71
C HIS A 144 8.57 12.88 12.42
N THR A 145 7.75 12.93 13.47
CA THR A 145 7.52 14.16 14.24
C THR A 145 8.70 14.56 15.13
N SER A 146 9.65 13.65 15.38
CA SER A 146 10.85 13.94 16.18
C SER A 146 11.90 14.79 15.44
N HIS A 147 11.72 14.99 14.13
CA HIS A 147 12.66 15.72 13.27
C HIS A 147 11.91 16.64 12.28
N ASN A 148 12.59 17.65 11.73
CA ASN A 148 11.98 18.65 10.84
C ASN A 148 12.14 18.33 9.35
N LYS A 149 12.13 17.05 8.98
CA LYS A 149 12.38 16.57 7.60
C LYS A 149 11.06 16.39 6.87
N LEU A 150 11.06 16.65 5.57
CA LEU A 150 9.81 16.62 4.79
C LEU A 150 9.28 15.22 4.54
N VAL A 151 10.14 14.19 4.53
CA VAL A 151 9.73 12.81 4.28
C VAL A 151 10.44 11.86 5.25
N THR A 152 9.72 10.89 5.80
CA THR A 152 10.31 9.67 6.36
C THR A 152 9.84 8.50 5.53
N ILE A 153 10.77 7.63 5.12
CA ILE A 153 10.48 6.41 4.37
C ILE A 153 10.79 5.20 5.25
N SER A 154 9.90 4.20 5.25
CA SER A 154 10.18 2.93 5.91
C SER A 154 11.21 2.13 5.10
N ALA A 155 12.40 1.95 5.67
CA ALA A 155 13.50 1.19 5.11
C ALA A 155 13.34 -0.29 5.52
N VAL A 156 13.17 -1.18 4.56
CA VAL A 156 12.86 -2.60 4.78
C VAL A 156 13.85 -3.51 4.05
N HIS A 157 13.92 -4.78 4.45
CA HIS A 157 14.70 -5.78 3.71
C HIS A 157 13.86 -6.43 2.60
N PRO A 158 14.39 -6.56 1.38
CA PRO A 158 13.70 -7.29 0.33
C PRO A 158 13.59 -8.77 0.68
N SER A 159 12.52 -9.42 0.25
CA SER A 159 12.42 -10.88 0.31
C SER A 159 13.51 -11.51 -0.56
N GLY A 160 14.29 -12.46 -0.02
CA GLY A 160 15.29 -13.18 -0.80
C GLY A 160 14.67 -13.90 -1.99
N ARG A 161 15.17 -13.58 -3.18
CA ARG A 161 14.71 -14.22 -4.42
C ARG A 161 15.30 -15.61 -4.60
N PHE A 162 16.49 -15.83 -4.05
CA PHE A 162 17.30 -17.02 -4.21
C PHE A 162 17.71 -17.57 -2.84
N GLY A 163 18.03 -18.87 -2.77
CA GLY A 163 18.69 -19.44 -1.60
C GLY A 163 20.09 -18.88 -1.43
N GLU A 164 20.42 -18.47 -0.21
CA GLU A 164 21.79 -18.13 0.18
C GLU A 164 22.54 -19.40 0.58
N MET A 165 23.76 -19.56 0.08
CA MET A 165 24.65 -20.64 0.46
C MET A 165 25.87 -20.06 1.17
N GLU A 166 26.12 -20.49 2.40
CA GLU A 166 27.42 -20.26 3.03
C GLU A 166 28.38 -21.34 2.55
N ILE A 167 29.41 -20.93 1.80
CA ILE A 167 30.41 -21.82 1.25
C ILE A 167 31.73 -21.59 2.00
N ASP A 168 32.33 -22.68 2.47
CA ASP A 168 33.68 -22.70 3.01
C ASP A 168 34.56 -23.59 2.13
N GLY A 169 35.47 -22.95 1.39
CA GLY A 169 36.23 -23.60 0.32
C GLY A 169 35.31 -24.11 -0.79
N THR A 170 35.13 -25.43 -0.86
CA THR A 170 34.19 -26.10 -1.78
C THR A 170 33.00 -26.73 -1.06
N SER A 171 32.94 -26.66 0.27
CA SER A 171 31.89 -27.28 1.08
C SER A 171 30.79 -26.27 1.38
N VAL A 172 29.54 -26.64 1.11
CA VAL A 172 28.36 -25.86 1.51
C VAL A 172 28.10 -26.14 3.00
N ARG A 173 28.29 -25.14 3.86
CA ARG A 173 28.08 -25.24 5.31
C ARG A 173 26.62 -25.04 5.71
N SER A 174 25.91 -24.15 5.02
CA SER A 174 24.49 -23.91 5.22
C SER A 174 23.82 -23.56 3.90
N PHE A 175 22.57 -23.98 3.75
CA PHE A 175 21.70 -23.65 2.63
C PHE A 175 20.44 -23.02 3.21
N ASN A 176 20.35 -21.69 3.12
CA ASN A 176 19.18 -20.93 3.54
C ASN A 176 18.35 -20.65 2.29
N GLU A 177 17.29 -21.43 2.07
CA GLU A 177 16.37 -21.15 0.98
C GLU A 177 15.53 -19.91 1.32
N LYS A 178 15.78 -18.81 0.62
CA LYS A 178 15.03 -17.53 0.69
C LYS A 178 15.06 -16.80 2.06
N PRO A 179 16.23 -16.54 2.67
CA PRO A 179 16.31 -15.60 3.79
C PRO A 179 15.86 -14.20 3.32
N GLN A 180 15.39 -13.34 4.22
CA GLN A 180 15.46 -11.90 3.95
C GLN A 180 16.94 -11.58 3.76
N THR A 181 17.32 -11.17 2.55
CA THR A 181 18.74 -10.98 2.22
C THR A 181 19.33 -9.95 3.15
N SER A 182 20.49 -10.26 3.75
CA SER A 182 21.24 -9.37 4.63
C SER A 182 21.84 -8.14 3.92
N ALA A 183 21.71 -8.07 2.59
CA ALA A 183 22.32 -7.03 1.77
C ALA A 183 21.35 -5.87 1.48
N GLY A 184 21.30 -4.92 2.43
CA GLY A 184 20.86 -3.54 2.21
C GLY A 184 19.36 -3.26 2.37
N TYR A 185 19.06 -2.07 2.89
CA TYR A 185 17.70 -1.56 2.99
C TYR A 185 17.19 -1.05 1.64
N ILE A 186 15.90 -1.28 1.38
CA ILE A 186 15.16 -0.71 0.25
C ILE A 186 14.00 0.17 0.73
N ASN A 187 13.45 0.98 -0.16
CA ASN A 187 12.21 1.72 0.07
C ASN A 187 11.02 0.75 0.14
N GLY A 188 10.46 0.58 1.35
CA GLY A 188 9.30 -0.27 1.59
C GLY A 188 7.95 0.42 1.38
N GLY A 189 7.92 1.69 1.00
CA GLY A 189 6.72 2.53 1.08
C GLY A 189 6.52 3.02 2.51
N PHE A 190 5.28 2.97 2.99
CA PHE A 190 4.88 3.37 4.36
C PHE A 190 5.61 4.62 4.82
N MET A 191 5.27 5.74 4.18
CA MET A 191 5.96 7.01 4.33
C MET A 191 5.13 7.96 5.17
N MET A 192 5.84 8.84 5.88
CA MET A 192 5.30 10.05 6.45
C MET A 192 5.78 11.24 5.64
N CYS A 193 4.88 12.16 5.32
CA CYS A 193 5.19 13.32 4.50
C CYS A 193 4.63 14.60 5.14
N HIS A 194 5.45 15.64 5.21
CA HIS A 194 5.00 17.00 5.40
C HIS A 194 4.44 17.55 4.08
N ARG A 195 3.36 18.33 4.15
CA ARG A 195 2.63 18.84 2.97
C ARG A 195 3.50 19.67 2.02
N ASP A 196 4.53 20.35 2.52
CA ASP A 196 5.46 21.11 1.68
C ASP A 196 6.26 20.24 0.71
N PHE A 197 6.38 18.93 0.96
CA PHE A 197 6.93 17.99 -0.02
C PHE A 197 6.21 18.08 -1.37
N LEU A 198 4.88 18.19 -1.35
CA LEU A 198 4.05 18.27 -2.56
C LEU A 198 4.40 19.50 -3.40
N LYS A 199 4.55 20.66 -2.75
CA LYS A 199 4.82 21.94 -3.43
C LYS A 199 6.26 22.03 -3.92
N ARG A 200 7.20 21.47 -3.17
CA ARG A 200 8.63 21.63 -3.42
C ARG A 200 9.17 20.64 -4.46
N TYR A 201 8.65 19.41 -4.49
CA TYR A 201 9.23 18.32 -5.29
C TYR A 201 8.29 17.70 -6.30
N LEU A 202 6.99 18.02 -6.28
CA LEU A 202 6.02 17.44 -7.20
C LEU A 202 5.40 18.49 -8.12
N SER A 203 4.88 18.02 -9.25
CA SER A 203 4.22 18.84 -10.26
C SER A 203 3.13 18.03 -10.99
N ASP A 204 2.34 18.70 -11.82
CA ASP A 204 1.30 18.05 -12.64
C ASP A 204 1.84 17.37 -13.91
N ASP A 205 3.16 17.21 -14.04
CA ASP A 205 3.77 16.49 -15.16
C ASP A 205 3.42 14.99 -15.08
N MET A 206 2.62 14.50 -16.02
CA MET A 206 2.18 13.10 -16.05
C MET A 206 3.33 12.08 -16.08
N SER A 207 4.52 12.45 -16.55
CA SER A 207 5.69 11.58 -16.59
C SER A 207 6.44 11.52 -15.25
N LEU A 208 6.10 12.38 -14.29
CA LEU A 208 6.81 12.49 -13.01
C LEU A 208 6.67 11.23 -12.16
N VAL A 209 7.77 10.49 -12.01
CA VAL A 209 7.89 9.31 -11.14
C VAL A 209 8.41 9.75 -9.78
N LEU A 210 7.66 9.45 -8.70
CA LEU A 210 7.98 9.80 -7.31
C LEU A 210 9.39 9.33 -6.92
N GLU A 211 9.72 8.09 -7.27
CA GLU A 211 10.97 7.40 -6.93
C GLU A 211 12.19 7.92 -7.69
N GLN A 212 11.99 8.78 -8.69
CA GLN A 212 13.07 9.40 -9.46
C GLN A 212 13.31 10.81 -8.93
N ALA A 213 13.09 11.84 -9.76
CA ALA A 213 13.44 13.22 -9.44
C ALA A 213 12.94 13.68 -8.05
N PRO A 214 11.68 13.45 -7.62
CA PRO A 214 11.20 13.96 -6.33
C PRO A 214 11.94 13.42 -5.11
N LEU A 215 12.02 12.09 -4.95
CA LEU A 215 12.71 11.49 -3.80
C LEU A 215 14.23 11.65 -3.89
N ILE A 216 14.83 11.61 -5.09
CA ILE A 216 16.27 11.87 -5.27
C ILE A 216 16.62 13.29 -4.86
N HIS A 217 15.85 14.29 -5.32
CA HIS A 217 16.11 15.70 -4.97
C HIS A 217 15.86 15.96 -3.48
N ALA A 218 14.79 15.42 -2.90
CA ALA A 218 14.54 15.55 -1.47
C ALA A 218 15.66 14.88 -0.64
N ALA A 219 16.21 13.74 -1.07
CA ALA A 219 17.37 13.14 -0.42
C ALA A 219 18.62 14.04 -0.53
N ASN A 220 18.92 14.57 -1.72
CA ASN A 220 20.04 15.48 -1.95
C ASN A 220 19.94 16.77 -1.12
N ASP A 221 18.72 17.27 -0.90
CA ASP A 221 18.41 18.42 -0.06
C ASP A 221 18.40 18.08 1.45
N ASN A 222 18.76 16.85 1.81
CA ASN A 222 18.72 16.34 3.19
C ASN A 222 17.33 16.50 3.84
N GLN A 223 16.27 16.19 3.09
CA GLN A 223 14.86 16.28 3.51
C GLN A 223 14.19 14.91 3.73
N ILE A 224 14.96 13.81 3.66
CA ILE A 224 14.47 12.45 3.86
C ILE A 224 15.18 11.79 5.03
N GLU A 225 14.43 11.10 5.88
CA GLU A 225 14.95 10.18 6.90
C GLU A 225 14.46 8.75 6.66
N ALA A 226 15.25 7.77 7.07
CA ALA A 226 14.90 6.36 6.98
C ALA A 226 14.42 5.83 8.33
N PHE A 227 13.24 5.23 8.37
CA PHE A 227 12.73 4.47 9.50
C PHE A 227 13.00 2.99 9.26
N CYS A 228 14.04 2.43 9.88
CA CYS A 228 14.44 1.04 9.67
C CYS A 228 13.43 0.06 10.29
N HIS A 229 13.03 -0.94 9.50
CA HIS A 229 12.13 -2.00 9.92
C HIS A 229 12.67 -3.37 9.52
N ASP A 230 13.05 -4.15 10.53
CA ASP A 230 13.57 -5.51 10.36
C ASP A 230 12.48 -6.60 10.42
N GLY A 231 11.21 -6.21 10.52
CA GLY A 231 10.08 -7.14 10.59
C GLY A 231 9.59 -7.63 9.22
N PHE A 232 8.34 -8.10 9.20
CA PHE A 232 7.68 -8.55 7.99
C PHE A 232 7.40 -7.38 7.05
N TRP A 233 7.80 -7.52 5.79
CA TRP A 233 7.40 -6.69 4.68
C TRP A 233 7.39 -7.54 3.41
N GLN A 234 6.34 -7.41 2.59
CA GLN A 234 6.20 -8.16 1.36
C GLN A 234 5.37 -7.37 0.34
N CYS A 235 5.94 -7.13 -0.84
CA CYS A 235 5.20 -6.64 -2.00
C CYS A 235 4.50 -7.79 -2.75
N MET A 236 3.52 -7.45 -3.58
CA MET A 236 2.75 -8.35 -4.43
C MET A 236 2.96 -8.00 -5.91
N ASP A 237 4.16 -8.30 -6.43
CA ASP A 237 4.56 -8.01 -7.80
C ASP A 237 4.43 -9.20 -8.75
N THR A 238 4.47 -10.42 -8.20
CA THR A 238 4.55 -11.68 -8.93
C THR A 238 3.51 -12.69 -8.45
N PRO A 239 3.15 -13.69 -9.28
CA PRO A 239 2.25 -14.78 -8.87
C PRO A 239 2.74 -15.54 -7.63
N ARG A 240 4.06 -15.66 -7.46
CA ARG A 240 4.69 -16.30 -6.29
C ARG A 240 4.38 -15.54 -5.00
N GLU A 241 4.53 -14.21 -5.02
CA GLU A 241 4.25 -13.37 -3.85
C GLU A 241 2.75 -13.32 -3.55
N TYR A 242 1.91 -13.24 -4.58
CA TYR A 242 0.46 -13.37 -4.44
C TYR A 242 0.04 -14.69 -3.76
N GLY A 243 0.62 -15.81 -4.19
CA GLY A 243 0.39 -17.12 -3.59
C GLY A 243 0.89 -17.18 -2.14
N TYR A 244 2.06 -16.62 -1.84
CA TYR A 244 2.63 -16.57 -0.50
C TYR A 244 1.76 -15.76 0.48
N LEU A 245 1.31 -14.57 0.09
CA LEU A 245 0.41 -13.75 0.91
C LEU A 245 -0.92 -14.47 1.16
N ASN A 246 -1.49 -15.13 0.15
CA ASN A 246 -2.69 -15.93 0.33
C ASN A 246 -2.48 -17.13 1.26
N GLN A 247 -1.32 -17.80 1.18
CA GLN A 247 -0.97 -18.89 2.08
C GLN A 247 -0.88 -18.40 3.53
N LEU A 248 -0.22 -17.27 3.79
CA LEU A 248 -0.15 -16.67 5.12
C LEU A 248 -1.54 -16.34 5.66
N TRP A 249 -2.42 -15.79 4.81
CA TRP A 249 -3.80 -15.49 5.18
C TRP A 249 -4.60 -16.75 5.53
N GLN A 250 -4.58 -17.76 4.66
CA GLN A 250 -5.30 -19.02 4.83
C GLN A 250 -4.85 -19.80 6.08
N THR A 251 -3.56 -19.77 6.37
CA THR A 251 -2.98 -20.43 7.55
C THR A 251 -3.10 -19.62 8.84
N GLN A 252 -3.77 -18.46 8.81
CA GLN A 252 -3.93 -17.53 9.94
C GLN A 252 -2.59 -17.05 10.52
N LYS A 253 -1.56 -16.94 9.67
CA LYS A 253 -0.20 -16.50 10.02
C LYS A 253 0.18 -15.18 9.37
N ALA A 254 -0.79 -14.42 8.87
CA ALA A 254 -0.60 -13.13 8.23
C ALA A 254 -0.06 -12.08 9.23
N PRO A 255 1.22 -11.66 9.16
CA PRO A 255 1.81 -10.79 10.19
C PRO A 255 1.26 -9.37 10.16
N TRP A 256 0.69 -8.94 9.04
CA TRP A 256 0.02 -7.64 8.89
C TRP A 256 -1.39 -7.62 9.51
N LYS A 257 -1.97 -8.79 9.84
CA LYS A 257 -3.32 -8.87 10.40
C LYS A 257 -3.27 -8.64 11.92
N LEU A 258 -3.34 -7.38 12.33
CA LEU A 258 -3.32 -6.95 13.73
C LEU A 258 -4.72 -6.82 14.37
N TRP A 259 -5.78 -7.14 13.62
CA TRP A 259 -7.19 -6.99 14.01
C TRP A 259 -7.96 -8.31 14.02
#